data_AF-A0A6B3I992-F1
#
_entry.id   AF-A0A6B3I992-F1
#
_cell.length_a   1.000
_cell.length_b   1.000
_cell.length_c   1.000
_cell.angle_alpha   90.00
_cell.angle_beta   90.00
_cell.angle_gamma   90.00
#
_symmetry.space_group_name_H-M   'P 1'
#
loop_
_entity.id
_entity.type
_entity.pdbx_description
1 polymer ?
#
loop_
_entity_poly.entity_id
_entity_poly.type
_entity_poly.pdbx_seq_one_letter_code
_entity_poly.pdbx_strand_id
1 'polypeptide(L)'
;MALVVAQEVPASSSMAVPHGPAGVGQARHRMREQLRSNGVSDAVVDDAVLILSELLSNACRHGRPLGWHTDAGDGDIRAAWRVE
;
A
#
# COMPACT_ATOMS: atom_id res chain seq x y z
N MET A 1 10.86 23.79 30.40
CA MET A 1 10.08 22.68 29.82
C MET A 1 9.78 23.04 28.38
N ALA A 2 10.46 22.41 27.41
CA ALA A 2 10.25 22.68 25.98
C ALA A 2 9.30 21.62 25.41
N LEU A 3 8.16 22.05 24.91
CA LEU A 3 7.20 21.20 24.19
C LEU A 3 7.74 20.98 22.77
N VAL A 4 8.18 19.75 22.48
CA VAL A 4 8.51 19.36 21.11
C VAL A 4 7.19 19.17 20.37
N VAL A 5 6.86 20.10 19.47
CA VAL A 5 5.81 19.91 18.47
C VAL A 5 6.37 18.95 17.43
N ALA A 6 5.89 17.71 17.42
CA ALA A 6 6.08 16.84 16.26
C ALA A 6 5.31 17.49 15.11
N GLN A 7 6.02 18.06 14.13
CA GLN A 7 5.39 18.46 12.88
C GLN A 7 4.67 17.23 12.32
N GLU A 8 3.41 17.39 11.89
CA GLU A 8 2.65 16.32 11.24
C GLU A 8 3.47 15.78 10.08
N VAL A 9 4.15 14.65 10.29
CA VAL A 9 4.77 13.91 9.21
C VAL A 9 3.60 13.35 8.42
N PRO A 10 3.47 13.65 7.11
CA PRO A 10 2.45 13.04 6.28
C PRO A 10 2.46 11.53 6.52
N ALA A 11 1.31 10.94 6.83
CA ALA A 11 1.21 9.55 7.22
C ALA A 11 1.54 8.64 6.03
N SER A 12 2.82 8.41 5.80
CA SER A 12 3.35 7.53 4.77
C SER A 12 3.17 6.09 5.24
N SER A 13 2.54 5.26 4.43
CA SER A 13 2.35 3.84 4.67
C SER A 13 3.11 3.05 3.63
N SER A 14 3.75 1.97 4.07
CA SER A 14 4.36 0.99 3.17
C SER A 14 4.07 -0.42 3.66
N MET A 15 3.94 -1.35 2.73
CA MET A 15 3.74 -2.77 3.03
C MET A 15 4.36 -3.65 1.95
N ALA A 16 4.81 -4.83 2.36
CA ALA A 16 5.05 -5.96 1.47
C ALA A 16 3.76 -6.78 1.39
N VAL A 17 3.40 -7.18 0.17
CA VAL A 17 2.28 -8.10 -0.07
C VAL A 17 2.77 -9.29 -0.89
N PRO A 18 2.20 -10.49 -0.67
CA PRO A 18 2.53 -11.65 -1.50
C PRO A 18 2.34 -11.35 -2.99
N HIS A 19 3.24 -11.83 -3.83
CA HIS A 19 3.14 -11.72 -5.29
C HIS A 19 2.03 -12.63 -5.81
N GLY A 20 0.79 -12.11 -5.79
CA GLY A 20 -0.40 -12.85 -6.17
C GLY A 20 -1.70 -12.11 -5.84
N PRO A 21 -2.86 -12.64 -6.25
CA PRO A 21 -4.17 -12.01 -6.04
C PRO A 21 -4.47 -11.73 -4.55
N ALA A 22 -3.98 -12.58 -3.65
CA ALA A 22 -4.11 -12.39 -2.21
C ALA A 22 -3.44 -11.11 -1.71
N GLY A 23 -2.34 -10.68 -2.34
CA GLY A 23 -1.65 -9.44 -2.01
C GLY A 23 -2.44 -8.19 -2.41
N VAL A 24 -3.12 -8.24 -3.56
CA VAL A 24 -3.97 -7.14 -4.03
C VAL A 24 -5.10 -6.86 -3.03
N GLY A 25 -5.77 -7.91 -2.54
CA GLY A 25 -6.84 -7.79 -1.55
C GLY A 25 -6.36 -7.12 -0.25
N GLN A 26 -5.23 -7.57 0.29
CA GLN A 26 -4.64 -7.01 1.52
C GLN A 26 -4.30 -5.54 1.37
N ALA A 27 -3.68 -5.16 0.25
CA ALA A 27 -3.33 -3.77 -0.02
C ALA A 27 -4.56 -2.86 -0.15
N ARG A 28 -5.61 -3.32 -0.84
CA ARG A 28 -6.88 -2.57 -0.95
C ARG A 28 -7.51 -2.30 0.41
N HIS A 29 -7.60 -3.32 1.27
CA HIS A 29 -8.20 -3.17 2.60
C HIS A 29 -7.42 -2.16 3.44
N ARG A 30 -6.09 -2.26 3.48
CA ARG A 30 -5.24 -1.35 4.25
C ARG A 30 -5.32 0.09 3.73
N MET A 31 -5.29 0.30 2.41
CA MET A 31 -5.41 1.65 1.84
C MET A 31 -6.78 2.27 2.15
N ARG A 32 -7.87 1.51 1.97
CA ARG A 32 -9.22 2.03 2.26
C ARG A 32 -9.38 2.39 3.74
N GLU A 33 -8.90 1.55 4.65
CA GLU A 33 -8.95 1.82 6.09
C GLU A 33 -8.17 3.10 6.43
N GLN A 34 -6.94 3.23 5.93
CA GLN A 34 -6.10 4.39 6.23
C GLN A 34 -6.63 5.69 5.62
N LEU A 35 -7.06 5.69 4.36
CA LEU A 35 -7.57 6.92 3.73
C LEU A 35 -8.85 7.40 4.43
N ARG A 36 -9.75 6.47 4.79
CA ARG A 36 -10.96 6.82 5.55
C ARG A 36 -10.66 7.35 6.95
N SER A 37 -9.69 6.77 7.66
CA SER A 37 -9.31 7.28 8.98
C SER A 37 -8.67 8.67 8.94
N ASN A 38 -8.14 9.08 7.77
CA ASN A 38 -7.63 10.43 7.52
C ASN A 38 -8.67 11.39 6.92
N GLY A 39 -9.95 10.99 6.84
CA GLY A 39 -11.03 11.87 6.38
C GLY A 39 -11.06 12.14 4.87
N VAL A 40 -10.35 11.34 4.08
CA VAL A 40 -10.37 11.42 2.61
C VAL A 40 -11.77 11.07 2.09
N SER A 41 -12.25 11.80 1.08
CA SER A 41 -13.60 11.58 0.52
C SER A 41 -13.73 10.20 -0.15
N ASP A 42 -14.91 9.57 -0.05
CA ASP A 42 -15.12 8.21 -0.59
C ASP A 42 -14.81 8.11 -2.09
N ALA A 43 -15.06 9.16 -2.88
CA ALA A 43 -14.70 9.19 -4.30
C ALA A 43 -13.18 9.06 -4.51
N VAL A 44 -12.38 9.82 -3.76
CA VAL A 44 -10.92 9.75 -3.83
C VAL A 44 -10.40 8.41 -3.29
N VAL A 45 -11.05 7.87 -2.25
CA VAL A 45 -10.72 6.53 -1.72
C VAL A 45 -10.95 5.46 -2.80
N ASP A 46 -12.07 5.52 -3.50
CA ASP A 46 -12.42 4.53 -4.53
C ASP A 46 -11.43 4.60 -5.72
N ASP A 47 -11.09 5.80 -6.18
CA ASP A 47 -10.08 6.01 -7.22
C ASP A 47 -8.69 5.51 -6.79
N ALA A 48 -8.25 5.85 -5.58
CA ALA A 48 -6.94 5.43 -5.06
C ALA A 48 -6.85 3.90 -4.94
N VAL A 49 -7.91 3.26 -4.45
CA VAL A 49 -7.98 1.80 -4.32
C VAL A 49 -7.98 1.13 -5.70
N LEU A 50 -8.64 1.70 -6.70
CA LEU A 50 -8.61 1.21 -8.07
C LEU A 50 -7.18 1.30 -8.65
N ILE A 51 -6.55 2.46 -8.56
CA ILE A 51 -5.17 2.68 -9.05
C ILE A 51 -4.21 1.69 -8.38
N LEU A 52 -4.27 1.53 -7.06
CA LEU A 52 -3.44 0.57 -6.33
C LEU A 52 -3.65 -0.86 -6.85
N SER A 53 -4.90 -1.24 -7.11
CA SER A 53 -5.25 -2.58 -7.59
C SER A 53 -4.68 -2.86 -8.98
N GLU A 54 -4.75 -1.89 -9.88
CA GLU A 54 -4.18 -2.00 -11.22
C GLU A 54 -2.65 -2.07 -11.18
N LEU A 55 -2.01 -1.21 -10.37
CA LEU A 55 -0.56 -1.24 -10.19
C LEU A 55 -0.08 -2.59 -9.64
N LEU A 56 -0.75 -3.13 -8.62
CA LEU A 56 -0.39 -4.42 -8.04
C LEU A 56 -0.69 -5.60 -8.96
N SER A 57 -1.80 -5.55 -9.71
CA SER A 57 -2.12 -6.58 -10.70
C SER A 57 -1.11 -6.57 -11.85
N ASN A 58 -0.66 -5.40 -12.27
CA ASN A 58 0.41 -5.25 -13.26
C ASN A 58 1.75 -5.75 -12.72
N ALA A 59 2.10 -5.42 -11.47
CA ALA A 59 3.32 -5.92 -10.84
C ALA A 59 3.30 -7.45 -10.67
N CYS A 60 2.15 -8.05 -10.36
CA CYS A 60 1.99 -9.50 -10.30
C CYS A 60 2.08 -10.15 -11.69
N ARG A 61 1.47 -9.56 -12.73
CA ARG A 61 1.47 -10.14 -14.08
C ARG A 61 2.81 -9.99 -14.80
N HIS A 62 3.50 -8.86 -14.60
CA HIS A 62 4.64 -8.47 -15.41
C HIS A 62 5.94 -8.28 -14.62
N GLY A 63 5.84 -8.01 -13.32
CA GLY A 63 6.99 -7.75 -12.46
C GLY A 63 7.61 -9.03 -11.91
N ARG A 64 8.92 -9.00 -11.68
CA ARG A 64 9.60 -10.05 -10.90
C ARG A 64 9.40 -9.78 -9.40
N PRO A 65 9.04 -10.78 -8.60
CA PRO A 65 8.88 -10.61 -7.17
C PRO A 65 10.19 -10.22 -6.48
N LEU A 66 10.07 -9.45 -5.40
CA LEU A 66 11.17 -9.19 -4.47
C LEU A 66 11.44 -10.45 -3.65
N GLY A 67 12.71 -10.78 -3.42
CA GLY A 67 13.08 -12.00 -2.69
C GLY A 67 12.91 -13.29 -3.49
N TRP A 68 12.67 -13.23 -4.80
CA TRP A 68 12.43 -14.43 -5.64
C TRP A 68 13.57 -15.48 -5.65
N HIS A 69 14.76 -15.12 -5.16
CA HIS A 69 15.92 -16.01 -5.04
C HIS A 69 16.07 -16.66 -3.65
N THR A 70 15.27 -16.25 -2.66
CA THR A 70 15.24 -16.94 -1.37
C THR A 70 14.27 -18.11 -1.46
N ASP A 71 14.61 -19.27 -0.88
CA ASP A 71 13.78 -20.50 -0.86
C ASP A 71 12.39 -20.33 -0.17
N ALA A 72 11.98 -19.09 0.12
CA ALA A 72 10.77 -18.70 0.80
C ALA A 72 9.74 -18.09 -0.18
N GLY A 73 9.02 -18.94 -0.92
CA GLY A 73 7.76 -18.61 -1.60
C GLY A 73 7.85 -17.80 -2.92
N ASP A 74 6.69 -17.40 -3.44
CA ASP A 74 6.52 -16.61 -4.68
C ASP A 74 7.09 -15.17 -4.60
N GLY A 75 7.69 -14.81 -3.46
CA GLY A 75 8.22 -13.48 -3.16
C GLY A 75 7.14 -12.39 -3.04
N ASP A 76 7.60 -11.14 -2.89
CA ASP A 76 6.73 -10.03 -2.49
C ASP A 76 6.69 -8.87 -3.50
N ILE A 77 5.65 -8.06 -3.40
CA ILE A 77 5.51 -6.75 -4.04
C ILE A 77 5.46 -5.70 -2.93
N ARG A 78 6.24 -4.60 -3.07
CA ARG A 78 6.19 -3.49 -2.12
C ARG A 78 5.25 -2.39 -2.63
N ALA A 79 4.26 -2.04 -1.83
CA ALA A 79 3.37 -0.90 -2.07
C ALA A 79 3.60 0.19 -1.02
N ALA A 80 3.50 1.44 -1.45
CA ALA A 80 3.55 2.59 -0.55
C ALA A 80 2.65 3.73 -1.04
N TRP A 81 2.10 4.49 -0.10
CA TRP A 81 1.29 5.68 -0.35
C TRP A 81 1.43 6.66 0.81
N ARG A 82 1.00 7.89 0.60
CA ARG A 82 1.02 8.97 1.60
C ARG A 82 -0.29 9.74 1.54
N VAL A 83 -0.71 10.23 2.69
CA VAL A 83 -1.80 11.20 2.83
C VAL A 83 -1.18 12.49 3.37
N GLU A 84 -1.50 13.60 2.72
CA GLU A 84 -1.08 14.96 3.09
C GLU A 84 -2.28 15.76 3.60
#